data_AF-B3F950-F1
#
_entry.id   AF-B3F950-F1
#
_cell.length_a   1.000
_cell.length_b   1.000
_cell.length_c   1.000
_cell.angle_alpha   90.00
_cell.angle_beta   90.00
_cell.angle_gamma   90.00
#
_symmetry.space_group_name_H-M   'P 1'
#
loop_
_entity.id
_entity.type
_entity.pdbx_description
1 polymer ?
#
loop_
_entity_poly.entity_id
_entity_poly.type
_entity_poly.pdbx_seq_one_letter_code
_entity_poly.pdbx_strand_id
1 'polypeptide(L)'
;GDPAAPVNRGLNCIKGYFNAKIMYGADRLTTPLLRMNEKGEFDKHGRFAPVSWKRAFDEMEKHIKYALKKNGPEAVAVFGSGQYTIMEGYAAQKNDERGFRSNAIDPNARHCMASAVVGSYQTFGIDEPSGCYDDIELTDTIIAWGSNMAETHPILWSRCTDRKLSDPKRVKVVSIQTYTHRTCDLADDTIIFRPQTDLLLWNYVAREIVYNHPEAIDWDFIKKHIVFTAGPVNLGYGMRRAGEPSLKAGRYDAKEMQIIKKEMSKKVGSREAPALEPYGYKEGEVMKNTPGTLKHWHISFEEYKKSLAPYTLDYVAKVSKGDPDESLDAYKAK
;
A
#
# COMPACT_ATOMS: atom_id res chain seq x y z
N GLY A 1 8.50 14.43 24.31
CA GLY A 1 8.00 13.05 24.33
C GLY A 1 8.17 12.49 25.72
N ASP A 2 7.59 11.33 25.98
CA ASP A 2 7.84 10.59 27.22
C ASP A 2 9.27 10.03 27.20
N PRO A 3 10.16 10.39 28.15
CA PRO A 3 11.51 9.86 28.24
C PRO A 3 11.57 8.35 28.47
N ALA A 4 10.56 7.76 29.12
CA ALA A 4 10.51 6.34 29.44
C ALA A 4 9.97 5.48 28.28
N ALA A 5 9.36 6.08 27.27
CA ALA A 5 8.79 5.34 26.14
C ALA A 5 9.91 4.75 25.25
N PRO A 6 9.94 3.42 25.02
CA PRO A 6 11.06 2.74 24.38
C PRO A 6 11.20 3.07 22.89
N VAL A 7 10.10 3.44 22.24
CA VAL A 7 10.06 3.77 20.80
C VAL A 7 10.92 5.00 20.49
N ASN A 8 10.76 6.06 21.27
CA ASN A 8 11.25 7.41 20.96
C ASN A 8 12.20 7.98 22.02
N ARG A 9 12.29 7.39 23.22
CA ARG A 9 13.23 7.78 24.29
C ARG A 9 13.23 9.30 24.56
N GLY A 10 12.03 9.89 24.62
CA GLY A 10 11.83 11.33 24.86
C GLY A 10 11.71 12.20 23.60
N LEU A 11 12.17 11.74 22.43
CA LEU A 11 12.15 12.52 21.18
C LEU A 11 10.75 12.65 20.59
N ASN A 12 10.52 13.72 19.84
CA ASN A 12 9.32 13.93 19.03
C ASN A 12 9.73 14.55 17.68
N CYS A 13 8.89 14.37 16.66
CA CYS A 13 8.95 15.20 15.46
C CYS A 13 8.11 16.47 15.64
N ILE A 14 8.18 17.39 14.67
CA ILE A 14 7.45 18.67 14.73
C ILE A 14 5.95 18.51 15.00
N LYS A 15 5.32 17.49 14.39
CA LYS A 15 3.89 17.18 14.60
C LYS A 15 3.62 16.82 16.06
N GLY A 16 4.47 16.00 16.66
CA GLY A 16 4.37 15.60 18.07
C GLY A 16 4.58 16.76 19.05
N TYR A 17 5.48 17.69 18.74
CA TYR A 17 5.69 18.88 19.58
C TYR A 17 4.47 19.83 19.61
N PHE A 18 3.73 19.92 18.50
CA PHE A 18 2.51 20.74 18.42
C PHE A 18 1.22 19.98 18.77
N ASN A 19 1.30 18.74 19.27
CA ASN A 19 0.14 17.91 19.57
C ASN A 19 -0.84 18.61 20.54
N ALA A 20 -0.36 19.41 21.48
CA ALA A 20 -1.21 20.16 22.40
C ALA A 20 -2.16 21.16 21.72
N LYS A 21 -1.92 21.54 20.46
CA LYS A 21 -2.75 22.52 19.73
C LYS A 21 -3.90 21.92 18.93
N ILE A 22 -3.83 20.64 18.56
CA ILE A 22 -4.77 20.04 17.59
C ILE A 22 -6.22 20.06 18.09
N MET A 23 -6.40 20.18 19.40
CA MET A 23 -7.71 20.20 20.02
C MET A 23 -8.37 21.59 20.09
N TYR A 24 -7.65 22.66 19.76
CA TYR A 24 -8.11 24.03 20.03
C TYR A 24 -8.30 24.86 18.74
N GLY A 25 -8.56 24.21 17.62
CA GLY A 25 -9.04 24.90 16.42
C GLY A 25 -10.33 25.66 16.72
N ALA A 26 -10.39 26.94 16.30
CA ALA A 26 -11.50 27.84 16.61
C ALA A 26 -12.84 27.40 16.00
N ASP A 27 -12.79 26.54 14.99
CA ASP A 27 -13.89 26.00 14.20
C ASP A 27 -14.26 24.56 14.61
N ARG A 28 -13.83 24.09 15.78
CA ARG A 28 -14.21 22.78 16.32
C ARG A 28 -15.73 22.64 16.32
N LEU A 29 -16.23 21.56 15.73
CA LEU A 29 -17.66 21.23 15.75
C LEU A 29 -18.13 21.00 17.19
N THR A 30 -19.13 21.75 17.64
CA THR A 30 -19.69 21.69 19.01
C THR A 30 -21.11 21.15 19.07
N THR A 31 -21.82 21.11 17.94
CA THR A 31 -23.21 20.64 17.84
C THR A 31 -23.39 19.86 16.53
N PRO A 32 -24.29 18.87 16.48
CA PRO A 32 -24.70 18.24 15.23
C PRO A 32 -25.22 19.28 14.22
N LEU A 33 -24.86 19.10 12.95
CA LEU A 33 -25.31 19.95 11.85
C LEU A 33 -26.13 19.11 10.87
N LEU A 34 -27.35 19.54 10.57
CA LEU A 34 -28.24 18.89 9.61
C LEU A 34 -28.50 19.84 8.44
N ARG A 35 -28.54 19.31 7.20
CA ARG A 35 -28.97 20.10 6.05
C ARG A 35 -30.50 20.26 6.09
N MET A 36 -30.97 21.50 6.10
CA MET A 36 -32.40 21.79 6.24
C MET A 36 -32.89 22.80 5.19
N ASN A 37 -34.17 22.66 4.83
CA ASN A 37 -34.92 23.68 4.09
C ASN A 37 -35.44 24.78 5.03
N GLU A 38 -36.15 25.77 4.49
CA GLU A 38 -36.72 26.90 5.25
C GLU A 38 -37.77 26.48 6.29
N LYS A 39 -38.35 25.28 6.15
CA LYS A 39 -39.34 24.72 7.09
C LYS A 39 -38.69 23.93 8.24
N GLY A 40 -37.36 23.81 8.26
CA GLY A 40 -36.63 23.02 9.27
C GLY A 40 -36.67 21.51 9.03
N GLU A 41 -37.04 21.08 7.82
CA GLU A 41 -37.05 19.67 7.43
C GLU A 41 -35.73 19.30 6.76
N PHE A 42 -35.33 18.01 6.84
CA PHE A 42 -34.15 17.53 6.14
C PHE A 42 -34.28 17.74 4.62
N ASP A 43 -33.27 18.36 4.03
CA ASP A 43 -33.15 18.55 2.58
C ASP A 43 -31.70 18.35 2.14
N LYS A 44 -31.48 17.48 1.17
CA LYS A 44 -30.14 17.19 0.61
C LYS A 44 -29.46 18.43 0.02
N HIS A 45 -30.25 19.38 -0.48
CA HIS A 45 -29.79 20.64 -1.07
C HIS A 45 -29.84 21.82 -0.09
N GLY A 46 -30.32 21.58 1.14
CA GLY A 46 -30.40 22.56 2.20
C GLY A 46 -29.04 23.00 2.75
N ARG A 47 -29.07 24.10 3.50
CA ARG A 47 -27.90 24.61 4.24
C ARG A 47 -27.78 23.90 5.59
N PHE A 48 -26.56 23.79 6.10
CA PHE A 48 -26.34 23.26 7.45
C PHE A 48 -26.93 24.21 8.49
N ALA A 49 -27.66 23.64 9.43
CA ALA A 49 -28.15 24.32 10.61
C ALA A 49 -28.00 23.41 11.85
N PRO A 50 -27.78 24.00 13.03
CA PRO A 50 -27.55 23.25 14.26
C PRO A 50 -28.82 22.53 14.72
N VAL A 51 -28.66 21.29 15.18
CA VAL A 51 -29.75 20.49 15.76
C VAL A 51 -29.30 19.77 17.02
N SER A 52 -30.24 19.33 17.85
CA SER A 52 -29.93 18.47 18.99
C SER A 52 -29.45 17.09 18.54
N TRP A 53 -28.70 16.40 19.41
CA TRP A 53 -28.31 15.00 19.20
C TRP A 53 -29.51 14.09 18.94
N LYS A 54 -30.61 14.28 19.68
CA LYS A 54 -31.84 13.51 19.45
C LYS A 54 -32.36 13.70 18.02
N ARG A 55 -32.45 14.96 17.55
CA ARG A 55 -32.93 15.23 16.19
C ARG A 55 -32.01 14.66 15.11
N ALA A 56 -30.69 14.70 15.32
CA ALA A 56 -29.73 14.08 14.42
C ALA A 56 -29.92 12.55 14.32
N PHE A 57 -30.05 11.87 15.47
CA PHE A 57 -30.30 10.43 15.50
C PHE A 57 -31.68 10.05 14.94
N ASP A 58 -32.74 10.83 15.21
CA ASP A 58 -34.08 10.60 14.64
C ASP A 58 -34.03 10.59 13.09
N GLU A 59 -33.27 11.51 12.48
CA GLU A 59 -33.12 11.56 11.02
C GLU A 59 -32.23 10.42 10.48
N MET A 60 -31.13 10.09 11.18
CA MET A 60 -30.29 8.94 10.84
C MET A 60 -31.09 7.63 10.87
N GLU A 61 -31.86 7.39 11.93
CA GLU A 61 -32.68 6.20 12.11
C GLU A 61 -33.68 6.06 10.96
N LYS A 62 -34.39 7.14 10.62
CA LYS A 62 -35.35 7.17 9.50
C LYS A 62 -34.69 6.74 8.18
N HIS A 63 -33.51 7.29 7.85
CA HIS A 63 -32.83 6.97 6.59
C HIS A 63 -32.21 5.57 6.59
N ILE A 64 -31.61 5.14 7.70
CA ILE A 64 -31.05 3.79 7.87
C ILE A 64 -32.16 2.75 7.71
N LYS A 65 -33.28 2.90 8.43
CA LYS A 65 -34.44 2.00 8.31
C LYS A 65 -35.01 1.96 6.89
N TYR A 66 -35.09 3.11 6.22
CA TYR A 66 -35.53 3.17 4.83
C TYR A 66 -34.59 2.39 3.89
N ALA A 67 -33.28 2.61 3.99
CA ALA A 67 -32.28 1.95 3.17
C ALA A 67 -32.30 0.43 3.38
N LEU A 68 -32.29 -0.02 4.65
CA LEU A 68 -32.36 -1.43 5.02
C LEU A 68 -33.63 -2.10 4.50
N LYS A 69 -34.80 -1.46 4.66
CA LYS A 69 -36.08 -2.00 4.18
C LYS A 69 -36.12 -2.13 2.66
N LYS A 70 -35.55 -1.16 1.94
CA LYS A 70 -35.66 -1.09 0.47
C LYS A 70 -34.64 -1.98 -0.25
N ASN A 71 -33.40 -1.98 0.24
CA ASN A 71 -32.25 -2.49 -0.49
C ASN A 71 -31.44 -3.55 0.30
N GLY A 72 -31.85 -3.89 1.53
CA GLY A 72 -31.17 -4.87 2.38
C GLY A 72 -29.97 -4.32 3.16
N PRO A 73 -29.24 -5.19 3.88
CA PRO A 73 -28.12 -4.81 4.76
C PRO A 73 -27.03 -3.97 4.10
N GLU A 74 -26.60 -4.33 2.89
CA GLU A 74 -25.50 -3.70 2.16
C GLU A 74 -25.83 -2.28 1.65
N ALA A 75 -27.06 -1.80 1.87
CA ALA A 75 -27.47 -0.44 1.55
C ALA A 75 -27.03 0.59 2.60
N VAL A 76 -26.54 0.12 3.75
CA VAL A 76 -25.92 0.92 4.80
C VAL A 76 -24.47 0.51 4.90
N ALA A 77 -23.58 1.50 4.95
CA ALA A 77 -22.15 1.29 4.97
C ALA A 77 -21.47 2.22 5.97
N VAL A 78 -20.37 1.74 6.57
CA VAL A 78 -19.53 2.48 7.50
C VAL A 78 -18.13 2.63 6.90
N PHE A 79 -17.69 3.87 6.69
CA PHE A 79 -16.29 4.14 6.36
C PHE A 79 -15.51 4.44 7.65
N GLY A 80 -14.75 3.44 8.12
CA GLY A 80 -14.03 3.48 9.40
C GLY A 80 -12.68 4.20 9.32
N SER A 81 -11.92 4.12 10.40
CA SER A 81 -10.59 4.75 10.47
C SER A 81 -9.60 3.91 11.28
N GLY A 82 -8.35 3.82 10.81
CA GLY A 82 -7.22 3.32 11.60
C GLY A 82 -6.82 4.25 12.75
N GLN A 83 -7.46 5.41 12.88
CA GLN A 83 -7.28 6.36 14.00
C GLN A 83 -8.34 6.16 15.09
N TYR A 84 -9.26 5.20 14.94
CA TYR A 84 -10.11 4.79 16.04
C TYR A 84 -9.29 4.19 17.18
N THR A 85 -9.80 4.35 18.39
CA THR A 85 -9.41 3.45 19.47
C THR A 85 -9.82 2.02 19.10
N ILE A 86 -9.14 1.03 19.68
CA ILE A 86 -9.47 -0.39 19.46
C ILE A 86 -10.95 -0.66 19.76
N MET A 87 -11.46 -0.08 20.85
CA MET A 87 -12.84 -0.26 21.31
C MET A 87 -13.86 0.34 20.34
N GLU A 88 -13.59 1.52 19.76
CA GLU A 88 -14.45 2.13 18.75
C GLU A 88 -14.50 1.29 17.47
N GLY A 89 -13.34 0.80 17.00
CA GLY A 89 -13.28 -0.09 15.84
C GLY A 89 -14.06 -1.39 16.07
N TYR A 90 -13.88 -2.02 17.22
CA TYR A 90 -14.61 -3.23 17.59
C TYR A 90 -16.12 -2.99 17.70
N ALA A 91 -16.55 -1.87 18.29
CA ALA A 91 -17.96 -1.51 18.39
C ALA A 91 -18.58 -1.24 17.01
N ALA A 92 -17.88 -0.51 16.13
CA ALA A 92 -18.32 -0.23 14.77
C ALA A 92 -18.48 -1.53 13.96
N GLN A 93 -17.49 -2.44 14.03
CA GLN A 93 -17.55 -3.72 13.35
C GLN A 93 -18.68 -4.60 13.87
N LYS A 94 -18.90 -4.67 15.18
CA LYS A 94 -20.06 -5.39 15.75
C LYS A 94 -21.39 -4.79 15.30
N ASN A 95 -21.50 -3.46 15.28
CA ASN A 95 -22.71 -2.80 14.83
C ASN A 95 -23.03 -3.13 13.37
N ASP A 96 -22.05 -3.07 12.47
CA ASP A 96 -22.26 -3.32 11.04
C ASP A 96 -22.49 -4.82 10.76
N GLU A 97 -21.54 -5.68 11.15
CA GLU A 97 -21.58 -7.12 10.82
C GLU A 97 -22.65 -7.89 11.59
N ARG A 98 -22.93 -7.49 12.84
CA ARG A 98 -23.85 -8.24 13.73
C ARG A 98 -25.15 -7.51 13.98
N GLY A 99 -25.15 -6.19 13.99
CA GLY A 99 -26.37 -5.37 14.10
C GLY A 99 -27.09 -5.27 12.75
N PHE A 100 -26.51 -4.55 11.80
CA PHE A 100 -27.09 -4.38 10.46
C PHE A 100 -26.98 -5.64 9.59
N ARG A 101 -26.09 -6.57 9.95
CA ARG A 101 -25.79 -7.79 9.18
C ARG A 101 -25.21 -7.48 7.81
N SER A 102 -24.38 -6.44 7.75
CA SER A 102 -23.70 -5.95 6.56
C SER A 102 -22.19 -6.15 6.70
N ASN A 103 -21.52 -6.46 5.60
CA ASN A 103 -20.05 -6.39 5.52
C ASN A 103 -19.58 -5.08 4.87
N ALA A 104 -20.48 -4.09 4.74
CA ALA A 104 -20.16 -2.81 4.12
C ALA A 104 -19.45 -1.85 5.09
N ILE A 105 -18.47 -2.37 5.83
CA ILE A 105 -17.56 -1.62 6.67
C ILE A 105 -16.14 -1.76 6.12
N ASP A 106 -15.49 -0.63 5.84
CA ASP A 106 -14.09 -0.61 5.40
C ASP A 106 -13.40 0.66 5.91
N PRO A 107 -12.15 0.61 6.40
CA PRO A 107 -11.48 1.77 6.95
C PRO A 107 -10.63 2.51 5.91
N ASN A 108 -10.21 3.74 6.24
CA ASN A 108 -9.16 4.43 5.49
C ASN A 108 -7.84 3.63 5.35
N ALA A 109 -7.58 2.67 6.26
CA ALA A 109 -6.44 1.76 6.16
C ALA A 109 -6.46 0.87 4.90
N ARG A 110 -7.61 0.75 4.21
CA ARG A 110 -7.69 0.18 2.86
C ARG A 110 -6.74 0.85 1.88
N HIS A 111 -6.59 2.16 1.98
CA HIS A 111 -5.72 2.97 1.12
C HIS A 111 -4.26 2.97 1.59
N CYS A 112 -3.93 2.24 2.65
CA CYS A 112 -2.61 2.25 3.27
C CYS A 112 -2.03 0.83 3.37
N MET A 113 -2.60 -0.01 4.22
CA MET A 113 -1.96 -1.27 4.65
C MET A 113 -2.49 -2.51 3.93
N ALA A 114 -3.58 -2.42 3.17
CA ALA A 114 -4.24 -3.59 2.58
C ALA A 114 -3.29 -4.49 1.75
N SER A 115 -2.38 -3.91 0.96
CA SER A 115 -1.40 -4.70 0.19
C SER A 115 -0.38 -5.39 1.08
N ALA A 116 0.06 -4.76 2.18
CA ALA A 116 0.98 -5.36 3.14
C ALA A 116 0.33 -6.52 3.91
N VAL A 117 -0.94 -6.35 4.31
CA VAL A 117 -1.73 -7.40 4.98
C VAL A 117 -1.87 -8.62 4.08
N VAL A 118 -2.28 -8.43 2.82
CA VAL A 118 -2.43 -9.54 1.87
C VAL A 118 -1.09 -10.20 1.55
N GLY A 119 -0.01 -9.42 1.41
CA GLY A 119 1.34 -9.97 1.25
C GLY A 119 1.76 -10.86 2.43
N SER A 120 1.53 -10.38 3.66
CA SER A 120 1.86 -11.13 4.89
C SER A 120 1.04 -12.41 5.00
N TYR A 121 -0.25 -12.38 4.68
CA TYR A 121 -1.07 -13.61 4.61
C TYR A 121 -0.59 -14.58 3.52
N GLN A 122 -0.19 -14.10 2.34
CA GLN A 122 0.28 -14.98 1.28
C GLN A 122 1.66 -15.59 1.57
N THR A 123 2.52 -14.89 2.32
CA THR A 123 3.88 -15.37 2.64
C THR A 123 3.96 -16.14 3.95
N PHE A 124 3.29 -15.66 5.00
CA PHE A 124 3.42 -16.17 6.38
C PHE A 124 2.13 -16.72 6.97
N GLY A 125 0.98 -16.50 6.32
CA GLY A 125 -0.33 -16.92 6.84
C GLY A 125 -0.83 -16.11 8.03
N ILE A 126 -0.10 -15.08 8.44
CA ILE A 126 -0.44 -14.17 9.54
C ILE A 126 -0.07 -12.73 9.16
N ASP A 127 -0.76 -11.76 9.76
CA ASP A 127 -0.52 -10.33 9.54
C ASP A 127 0.57 -9.78 10.48
N GLU A 128 0.99 -8.55 10.20
CA GLU A 128 1.99 -7.75 10.92
C GLU A 128 3.46 -8.21 10.76
N PRO A 129 4.44 -7.31 11.03
CA PRO A 129 5.86 -7.63 10.90
C PRO A 129 6.32 -8.70 11.89
N SER A 130 7.30 -9.51 11.49
CA SER A 130 7.96 -10.50 12.36
C SER A 130 9.03 -9.91 13.28
N GLY A 131 9.54 -8.71 12.96
CA GLY A 131 10.56 -7.99 13.73
C GLY A 131 9.99 -6.87 14.62
N CYS A 132 10.87 -6.06 15.18
CA CYS A 132 10.50 -4.91 16.00
C CYS A 132 11.50 -3.75 15.84
N TYR A 133 11.26 -2.62 16.50
CA TYR A 133 12.12 -1.44 16.32
C TYR A 133 13.55 -1.62 16.85
N ASP A 134 13.79 -2.59 17.71
CA ASP A 134 15.13 -2.87 18.25
C ASP A 134 16.08 -3.45 17.18
N ASP A 135 15.52 -3.96 16.07
CA ASP A 135 16.30 -4.39 14.91
C ASP A 135 17.10 -3.24 14.28
N ILE A 136 16.66 -1.99 14.48
CA ILE A 136 17.35 -0.80 13.96
C ILE A 136 18.74 -0.66 14.57
N GLU A 137 18.91 -0.95 15.86
CA GLU A 137 20.21 -0.85 16.53
C GLU A 137 21.13 -2.05 16.24
N LEU A 138 20.57 -3.16 15.75
CA LEU A 138 21.29 -4.40 15.46
C LEU A 138 21.75 -4.51 14.00
N THR A 139 21.06 -3.84 13.08
CA THR A 139 21.32 -4.01 11.65
C THR A 139 22.66 -3.42 11.21
N ASP A 140 23.24 -4.03 10.19
CA ASP A 140 24.40 -3.53 9.45
C ASP A 140 23.99 -2.85 8.14
N THR A 141 22.77 -3.06 7.67
CA THR A 141 22.27 -2.49 6.41
C THR A 141 20.83 -2.03 6.55
N ILE A 142 20.55 -0.81 6.11
CA ILE A 142 19.23 -0.18 6.09
C ILE A 142 18.86 0.04 4.63
N ILE A 143 17.78 -0.59 4.18
CA ILE A 143 17.26 -0.43 2.82
C ILE A 143 15.92 0.30 2.90
N ALA A 144 15.90 1.57 2.50
CA ALA A 144 14.69 2.39 2.40
C ALA A 144 14.05 2.21 1.02
N TRP A 145 13.18 1.22 0.89
CA TRP A 145 12.49 0.89 -0.36
C TRP A 145 11.22 1.73 -0.53
N GLY A 146 11.31 2.83 -1.27
CA GLY A 146 10.21 3.80 -1.49
C GLY A 146 9.83 4.62 -0.25
N SER A 147 10.47 4.36 0.90
CA SER A 147 10.09 4.92 2.19
C SER A 147 10.80 6.26 2.43
N ASN A 148 10.03 7.36 2.45
CA ASN A 148 10.52 8.66 2.91
C ASN A 148 10.49 8.75 4.44
N MET A 149 11.32 7.94 5.11
CA MET A 149 11.31 7.81 6.57
C MET A 149 11.61 9.14 7.28
N ALA A 150 12.47 9.97 6.72
CA ALA A 150 12.84 11.27 7.30
C ALA A 150 11.63 12.18 7.57
N GLU A 151 10.57 12.11 6.76
CA GLU A 151 9.40 12.98 6.86
C GLU A 151 8.15 12.24 7.39
N THR A 152 8.02 10.96 7.04
CA THR A 152 6.85 10.13 7.36
C THR A 152 6.99 9.33 8.64
N HIS A 153 8.21 8.91 9.00
CA HIS A 153 8.52 8.16 10.22
C HIS A 153 9.75 8.75 10.96
N PRO A 154 9.74 10.05 11.34
CA PRO A 154 10.99 10.75 11.67
C PRO A 154 11.73 10.21 12.90
N ILE A 155 11.02 9.60 13.85
CA ILE A 155 11.63 9.00 15.03
C ILE A 155 12.37 7.71 14.68
N LEU A 156 11.79 6.87 13.82
CA LEU A 156 12.49 5.68 13.33
C LEU A 156 13.71 6.10 12.49
N TRP A 157 13.55 7.12 11.65
CA TRP A 157 14.69 7.66 10.90
C TRP A 157 15.78 8.24 11.79
N SER A 158 15.43 8.88 12.90
CA SER A 158 16.41 9.33 13.90
C SER A 158 17.22 8.16 14.47
N ARG A 159 16.58 7.01 14.74
CA ARG A 159 17.27 5.79 15.18
C ARG A 159 18.16 5.19 14.08
N CYS A 160 17.66 5.14 12.84
CA CYS A 160 18.47 4.74 11.67
C CYS A 160 19.70 5.65 11.50
N THR A 161 19.52 6.96 11.68
CA THR A 161 20.58 7.97 11.62
C THR A 161 21.60 7.75 12.72
N ASP A 162 21.16 7.54 13.95
CA ASP A 162 22.05 7.24 15.08
C ASP A 162 22.87 5.97 14.84
N ARG A 163 22.22 4.90 14.37
CA ARG A 163 22.91 3.65 14.00
C ARG A 163 23.97 3.87 12.92
N LYS A 164 23.62 4.56 11.83
CA LYS A 164 24.56 4.87 10.73
C LYS A 164 25.71 5.76 11.17
N LEU A 165 25.45 6.83 11.93
CA LEU A 165 26.49 7.79 12.33
C LEU A 165 27.39 7.27 13.46
N SER A 166 26.90 6.34 14.29
CA SER A 166 27.68 5.71 15.34
C SER A 166 28.69 4.68 14.81
N ASP A 167 28.41 4.04 13.68
CA ASP A 167 29.34 3.14 12.99
C ASP A 167 29.26 3.28 11.46
N PRO A 168 29.74 4.41 10.90
CA PRO A 168 29.54 4.73 9.48
C PRO A 168 30.35 3.86 8.53
N LYS A 169 31.36 3.15 9.05
CA LYS A 169 32.19 2.23 8.28
C LYS A 169 31.50 0.89 8.08
N ARG A 170 30.79 0.39 9.11
CA ARG A 170 30.07 -0.88 9.07
C ARG A 170 28.65 -0.74 8.52
N VAL A 171 27.91 0.26 9.00
CA VAL A 171 26.49 0.39 8.69
C VAL A 171 26.30 1.02 7.31
N LYS A 172 25.49 0.41 6.45
CA LYS A 172 25.14 0.94 5.12
C LYS A 172 23.69 1.38 5.04
N VAL A 173 23.43 2.47 4.33
CA VAL A 173 22.10 2.99 4.05
C VAL A 173 21.91 3.08 2.54
N VAL A 174 20.96 2.32 2.00
CA VAL A 174 20.58 2.34 0.58
C VAL A 174 19.17 2.91 0.45
N SER A 175 19.01 3.97 -0.33
CA SER A 175 17.72 4.63 -0.58
C SER A 175 17.26 4.35 -2.00
N ILE A 176 16.13 3.65 -2.15
CA ILE A 176 15.57 3.27 -3.45
C ILE A 176 14.26 4.04 -3.64
N GLN A 177 14.24 5.05 -4.51
CA GLN A 177 13.16 6.04 -4.57
C GLN A 177 12.74 6.36 -6.00
N THR A 178 11.57 6.99 -6.18
CA THR A 178 11.16 7.53 -7.49
C THR A 178 11.51 9.01 -7.67
N TYR A 179 11.94 9.68 -6.60
CA TYR A 179 12.42 11.06 -6.57
C TYR A 179 13.30 11.26 -5.33
N THR A 180 14.17 12.27 -5.36
CA THR A 180 15.05 12.60 -4.23
C THR A 180 14.29 13.35 -3.13
N HIS A 181 14.55 12.97 -1.87
CA HIS A 181 13.99 13.60 -0.68
C HIS A 181 14.92 13.37 0.53
N ARG A 182 14.59 13.91 1.71
CA ARG A 182 15.48 13.97 2.89
C ARG A 182 16.04 12.63 3.40
N THR A 183 15.37 11.51 3.10
CA THR A 183 15.93 10.18 3.44
C THR A 183 17.19 9.87 2.62
N CYS A 184 17.32 10.43 1.40
CA CYS A 184 18.50 10.26 0.54
C CYS A 184 19.73 10.98 1.10
N ASP A 185 19.57 12.02 1.93
CA ASP A 185 20.68 12.83 2.44
C ASP A 185 21.63 12.04 3.36
N LEU A 186 21.17 10.93 3.95
CA LEU A 186 21.98 10.02 4.78
C LEU A 186 22.52 8.81 3.99
N ALA A 187 21.95 8.53 2.83
CA ALA A 187 22.20 7.28 2.12
C ALA A 187 23.65 7.22 1.59
N ASP A 188 24.29 6.06 1.75
CA ASP A 188 25.53 5.75 1.03
C ASP A 188 25.25 5.70 -0.48
N ASP A 189 24.14 5.05 -0.85
CA ASP A 189 23.70 4.88 -2.22
C ASP A 189 22.24 5.31 -2.39
N THR A 190 21.98 6.10 -3.43
CA THR A 190 20.62 6.50 -3.83
C THR A 190 20.34 6.04 -5.25
N ILE A 191 19.32 5.20 -5.39
CA ILE A 191 18.82 4.63 -6.65
C ILE A 191 17.48 5.30 -6.98
N ILE A 192 17.48 6.15 -8.00
CA ILE A 192 16.24 6.77 -8.50
C ILE A 192 15.69 5.93 -9.65
N PHE A 193 14.56 5.28 -9.42
CA PHE A 193 13.94 4.35 -10.37
C PHE A 193 12.60 4.86 -10.92
N ARG A 194 12.20 4.34 -12.06
CA ARG A 194 10.93 4.64 -12.73
C ARG A 194 9.77 3.99 -11.96
N PRO A 195 8.65 4.68 -11.70
CA PRO A 195 7.51 4.08 -11.00
C PRO A 195 7.10 2.71 -11.58
N GLN A 196 6.75 1.77 -10.69
CA GLN A 196 6.37 0.37 -11.01
C GLN A 196 7.52 -0.55 -11.46
N THR A 197 8.76 -0.06 -11.58
CA THR A 197 9.92 -0.90 -11.96
C THR A 197 10.71 -1.42 -10.78
N ASP A 198 10.25 -1.10 -9.57
CA ASP A 198 10.66 -1.73 -8.32
C ASP A 198 10.50 -3.26 -8.40
N LEU A 199 9.41 -3.77 -8.97
CA LEU A 199 9.23 -5.21 -9.22
C LEU A 199 10.39 -5.83 -10.02
N LEU A 200 11.03 -5.10 -10.93
CA LEU A 200 12.21 -5.58 -11.65
C LEU A 200 13.43 -5.63 -10.73
N LEU A 201 13.58 -4.66 -9.84
CA LEU A 201 14.66 -4.61 -8.85
C LEU A 201 14.57 -5.77 -7.84
N TRP A 202 13.38 -6.09 -7.32
CA TRP A 202 13.20 -7.26 -6.45
C TRP A 202 13.61 -8.57 -7.14
N ASN A 203 13.14 -8.77 -8.37
CA ASN A 203 13.47 -9.98 -9.13
C ASN A 203 14.95 -10.00 -9.56
N TYR A 204 15.57 -8.83 -9.77
CA TYR A 204 17.01 -8.73 -10.02
C TYR A 204 17.82 -9.19 -8.81
N VAL A 205 17.50 -8.71 -7.60
CA VAL A 205 18.18 -9.15 -6.36
C VAL A 205 18.04 -10.66 -6.18
N ALA A 206 16.83 -11.20 -6.38
CA ALA A 206 16.62 -12.64 -6.33
C ALA A 206 17.43 -13.39 -7.38
N ARG A 207 17.50 -12.87 -8.62
CA ARG A 207 18.33 -13.45 -9.69
C ARG A 207 19.81 -13.45 -9.31
N GLU A 208 20.34 -12.35 -8.78
CA GLU A 208 21.74 -12.27 -8.36
C GLU A 208 22.06 -13.33 -7.31
N ILE A 209 21.22 -13.50 -6.28
CA ILE A 209 21.37 -14.56 -5.29
C ILE A 209 21.34 -15.95 -5.94
N VAL A 210 20.37 -16.21 -6.83
CA VAL A 210 20.16 -17.55 -7.39
C VAL A 210 21.18 -17.95 -8.46
N TYR A 211 21.64 -17.02 -9.28
CA TYR A 211 22.52 -17.29 -10.42
C TYR A 211 23.98 -16.96 -10.14
N ASN A 212 24.26 -15.86 -9.44
CA ASN A 212 25.61 -15.30 -9.33
C ASN A 212 26.20 -15.46 -7.92
N HIS A 213 25.34 -15.55 -6.90
CA HIS A 213 25.72 -15.70 -5.49
C HIS A 213 25.01 -16.90 -4.80
N PRO A 214 25.03 -18.11 -5.38
CA PRO A 214 24.34 -19.26 -4.80
C PRO A 214 24.88 -19.64 -3.40
N GLU A 215 26.09 -19.20 -3.05
CA GLU A 215 26.67 -19.33 -1.71
C GLU A 215 25.93 -18.51 -0.63
N ALA A 216 25.18 -17.49 -1.02
CA ALA A 216 24.36 -16.69 -0.10
C ALA A 216 23.04 -17.41 0.26
N ILE A 217 22.71 -18.53 -0.38
CA ILE A 217 21.49 -19.28 -0.13
C ILE A 217 21.68 -20.21 1.07
N ASP A 218 20.95 -19.96 2.16
CA ASP A 218 20.81 -20.91 3.26
C ASP A 218 19.88 -22.07 2.86
N TRP A 219 20.48 -23.11 2.29
CA TRP A 219 19.75 -24.29 1.83
C TRP A 219 19.08 -25.08 2.95
N ASP A 220 19.60 -25.03 4.17
CA ASP A 220 19.00 -25.72 5.30
C ASP A 220 17.71 -25.01 5.72
N PHE A 221 17.71 -23.67 5.75
CA PHE A 221 16.52 -22.88 5.97
C PHE A 221 15.48 -23.09 4.87
N ILE A 222 15.90 -23.01 3.59
CA ILE A 222 14.99 -23.21 2.45
C ILE A 222 14.30 -24.57 2.53
N LYS A 223 15.05 -25.66 2.73
CA LYS A 223 14.50 -27.03 2.76
C LYS A 223 13.53 -27.26 3.92
N LYS A 224 13.71 -26.57 5.06
CA LYS A 224 12.90 -26.77 6.27
C LYS A 224 11.70 -25.84 6.36
N HIS A 225 11.79 -24.63 5.78
CA HIS A 225 10.88 -23.54 6.11
C HIS A 225 10.25 -22.84 4.91
N ILE A 226 10.69 -23.13 3.68
CA ILE A 226 10.24 -22.41 2.48
C ILE A 226 9.63 -23.35 1.46
N VAL A 227 8.53 -22.88 0.87
CA VAL A 227 7.94 -23.44 -0.36
C VAL A 227 7.97 -22.37 -1.44
N PHE A 228 8.09 -22.78 -2.70
CA PHE A 228 8.01 -21.87 -3.83
C PHE A 228 6.62 -21.95 -4.47
N THR A 229 6.07 -20.79 -4.84
CA THR A 229 4.77 -20.69 -5.49
C THR A 229 4.78 -19.68 -6.63
N ALA A 230 3.92 -19.88 -7.62
CA ALA A 230 3.64 -18.91 -8.67
C ALA A 230 2.17 -18.47 -8.64
N GLY A 231 1.91 -17.28 -9.16
CA GLY A 231 0.56 -16.72 -9.34
C GLY A 231 0.32 -16.26 -10.78
N PRO A 232 -0.94 -15.95 -11.14
CA PRO A 232 -1.28 -15.41 -12.45
C PRO A 232 -0.73 -13.99 -12.66
N VAL A 233 -0.35 -13.67 -13.90
CA VAL A 233 0.28 -12.37 -14.26
C VAL A 233 -0.69 -11.35 -14.88
N ASN A 234 -1.92 -11.76 -15.21
CA ASN A 234 -2.92 -10.99 -15.96
C ASN A 234 -4.14 -10.62 -15.08
N LEU A 235 -3.90 -9.94 -13.96
CA LEU A 235 -4.88 -9.69 -12.91
C LEU A 235 -5.72 -8.40 -13.04
N GLY A 236 -5.52 -7.63 -14.11
CA GLY A 236 -6.15 -6.32 -14.26
C GLY A 236 -5.60 -5.27 -13.29
N TYR A 237 -6.39 -4.24 -13.01
CA TYR A 237 -5.98 -3.05 -12.27
C TYR A 237 -7.00 -2.62 -11.20
N GLY A 238 -7.95 -3.49 -10.86
CA GLY A 238 -8.99 -3.23 -9.85
C GLY A 238 -10.03 -2.20 -10.31
N MET A 239 -10.18 -2.01 -11.62
CA MET A 239 -11.17 -1.10 -12.18
C MET A 239 -12.48 -1.83 -12.44
N ARG A 240 -13.51 -1.05 -12.77
CA ARG A 240 -14.83 -1.59 -13.16
C ARG A 240 -14.73 -2.48 -14.40
N ARG A 241 -15.40 -3.62 -14.38
CA ARG A 241 -15.41 -4.59 -15.49
C ARG A 241 -16.67 -4.48 -16.34
N ALA A 242 -16.57 -4.91 -17.59
CA ALA A 242 -17.69 -4.88 -18.53
C ALA A 242 -18.92 -5.63 -17.98
N GLY A 243 -20.10 -5.02 -18.11
CA GLY A 243 -21.37 -5.58 -17.64
C GLY A 243 -21.82 -5.06 -16.27
N GLU A 244 -20.93 -4.43 -15.49
CA GLU A 244 -21.32 -3.81 -14.22
C GLU A 244 -22.35 -2.67 -14.40
N PRO A 245 -23.34 -2.53 -13.49
CA PRO A 245 -24.39 -1.50 -13.59
C PRO A 245 -23.86 -0.07 -13.70
N SER A 246 -22.74 0.20 -13.05
CA SER A 246 -22.03 1.47 -13.05
C SER A 246 -21.53 1.90 -14.44
N LEU A 247 -21.01 0.97 -15.24
CA LEU A 247 -20.60 1.23 -16.62
C LEU A 247 -21.82 1.41 -17.53
N LYS A 248 -22.88 0.63 -17.31
CA LYS A 248 -24.15 0.74 -18.07
C LYS A 248 -24.83 2.09 -17.87
N ALA A 249 -24.62 2.73 -16.72
CA ALA A 249 -25.19 4.05 -16.42
C ALA A 249 -24.59 5.19 -17.27
N GLY A 250 -23.53 4.95 -18.05
CA GLY A 250 -22.98 5.94 -18.99
C GLY A 250 -22.41 7.19 -18.32
N ARG A 251 -21.96 7.08 -17.06
CA ARG A 251 -21.49 8.22 -16.24
C ARG A 251 -20.00 8.53 -16.39
N TYR A 252 -19.28 7.78 -17.22
CA TYR A 252 -17.83 7.91 -17.38
C TYR A 252 -17.50 8.63 -18.68
N ASP A 253 -16.56 9.56 -18.62
CA ASP A 253 -16.08 10.28 -19.79
C ASP A 253 -15.14 9.40 -20.64
N ALA A 254 -14.72 9.94 -21.80
CA ALA A 254 -13.86 9.20 -22.73
C ALA A 254 -12.47 8.87 -22.15
N LYS A 255 -11.92 9.73 -21.29
CA LYS A 255 -10.60 9.54 -20.66
C LYS A 255 -10.66 8.48 -19.55
N GLU A 256 -11.69 8.52 -18.72
CA GLU A 256 -11.97 7.48 -17.71
C GLU A 256 -12.16 6.13 -18.40
N MET A 257 -12.93 6.09 -19.48
CA MET A 257 -13.14 4.86 -20.24
C MET A 257 -11.85 4.34 -20.90
N GLN A 258 -10.89 5.20 -21.24
CA GLN A 258 -9.57 4.77 -21.74
C GLN A 258 -8.81 3.97 -20.68
N ILE A 259 -8.86 4.39 -19.42
CA ILE A 259 -8.20 3.70 -18.29
C ILE A 259 -8.96 2.41 -17.96
N ILE A 260 -10.29 2.48 -17.84
CA ILE A 260 -11.14 1.32 -17.55
C ILE A 260 -10.96 0.21 -18.59
N LYS A 261 -10.79 0.54 -19.87
CA LYS A 261 -10.56 -0.49 -20.92
C LYS A 261 -9.33 -1.36 -20.65
N LYS A 262 -8.29 -0.83 -19.98
CA LYS A 262 -7.09 -1.60 -19.61
C LYS A 262 -7.37 -2.71 -18.58
N GLU A 263 -8.47 -2.60 -17.85
CA GLU A 263 -8.94 -3.65 -16.92
C GLU A 263 -9.23 -4.97 -17.63
N MET A 264 -9.72 -4.90 -18.87
CA MET A 264 -10.14 -6.08 -19.62
C MET A 264 -8.99 -6.66 -20.44
N SER A 265 -8.14 -5.81 -21.00
CA SER A 265 -6.94 -6.23 -21.72
C SER A 265 -5.96 -5.10 -21.92
N LYS A 266 -4.70 -5.45 -22.19
CA LYS A 266 -3.67 -4.51 -22.65
C LYS A 266 -2.82 -5.15 -23.73
N LYS A 267 -2.19 -4.31 -24.57
CA LYS A 267 -1.08 -4.76 -25.41
C LYS A 267 0.19 -4.82 -24.55
N VAL A 268 0.92 -5.93 -24.64
CA VAL A 268 2.19 -6.11 -23.94
C VAL A 268 3.22 -5.16 -24.53
N GLY A 269 3.78 -4.28 -23.69
CA GLY A 269 4.80 -3.33 -24.11
C GLY A 269 6.21 -3.91 -24.13
N SER A 270 7.11 -3.32 -24.93
CA SER A 270 8.53 -3.72 -25.02
C SER A 270 9.26 -3.78 -23.68
N ARG A 271 8.88 -2.92 -22.72
CA ARG A 271 9.51 -2.86 -21.40
C ARG A 271 9.15 -4.02 -20.49
N GLU A 272 7.96 -4.59 -20.63
CA GLU A 272 7.48 -5.70 -19.79
C GLU A 272 7.56 -7.07 -20.49
N ALA A 273 7.68 -7.08 -21.82
CA ALA A 273 7.72 -8.30 -22.61
C ALA A 273 8.79 -9.31 -22.12
N PRO A 274 10.05 -8.91 -21.83
CA PRO A 274 11.04 -9.88 -21.32
C PRO A 274 10.63 -10.53 -19.99
N ALA A 275 10.05 -9.76 -19.06
CA ALA A 275 9.57 -10.29 -17.78
C ALA A 275 8.33 -11.20 -17.94
N LEU A 276 7.55 -11.01 -19.00
CA LEU A 276 6.34 -11.80 -19.27
C LEU A 276 6.58 -13.01 -20.20
N GLU A 277 7.75 -13.10 -20.85
CA GLU A 277 8.10 -14.19 -21.76
C GLU A 277 8.04 -15.58 -21.10
N PRO A 278 8.51 -15.79 -19.84
CA PRO A 278 8.37 -17.08 -19.16
C PRO A 278 6.91 -17.53 -18.98
N TYR A 279 5.96 -16.59 -19.07
CA TYR A 279 4.52 -16.82 -18.95
C TYR A 279 3.81 -16.89 -20.32
N GLY A 280 4.57 -16.88 -21.42
CA GLY A 280 4.07 -17.09 -22.77
C GLY A 280 3.55 -15.84 -23.47
N TYR A 281 3.85 -14.64 -22.98
CA TYR A 281 3.47 -13.39 -23.63
C TYR A 281 4.64 -12.74 -24.36
N LYS A 282 4.37 -12.21 -25.55
CA LYS A 282 5.36 -11.47 -26.37
C LYS A 282 4.96 -10.02 -26.56
N GLU A 283 5.94 -9.19 -26.91
CA GLU A 283 5.68 -7.79 -27.26
C GLU A 283 4.61 -7.68 -28.36
N GLY A 284 3.67 -6.75 -28.17
CA GLY A 284 2.59 -6.48 -29.13
C GLY A 284 1.38 -7.40 -29.00
N GLU A 285 1.50 -8.55 -28.31
CA GLU A 285 0.37 -9.44 -28.05
C GLU A 285 -0.65 -8.79 -27.10
N VAL A 286 -1.92 -9.17 -27.26
CA VAL A 286 -3.00 -8.71 -26.40
C VAL A 286 -3.13 -9.65 -25.21
N MET A 287 -2.68 -9.19 -24.04
CA MET A 287 -2.92 -9.87 -22.78
C MET A 287 -4.34 -9.57 -22.29
N LYS A 288 -5.19 -10.61 -22.25
CA LYS A 288 -6.54 -10.52 -21.67
C LYS A 288 -6.45 -10.68 -20.16
N ASN A 289 -7.01 -9.73 -19.43
CA ASN A 289 -6.97 -9.69 -17.98
C ASN A 289 -8.18 -10.41 -17.38
N THR A 290 -7.91 -11.19 -16.34
CA THR A 290 -8.89 -11.82 -15.47
C THR A 290 -9.13 -10.96 -14.23
N PRO A 291 -10.26 -11.13 -13.51
CA PRO A 291 -10.44 -10.49 -12.22
C PRO A 291 -9.29 -10.83 -11.25
N GLY A 292 -8.90 -9.87 -10.41
CA GLY A 292 -7.89 -10.07 -9.38
C GLY A 292 -8.17 -11.31 -8.52
N THR A 293 -7.13 -12.08 -8.21
CA THR A 293 -7.24 -13.29 -7.39
C THR A 293 -5.98 -13.48 -6.54
N LEU A 294 -6.14 -14.19 -5.42
CA LEU A 294 -5.03 -14.62 -4.55
C LEU A 294 -4.59 -16.07 -4.85
N LYS A 295 -5.13 -16.66 -5.93
CA LYS A 295 -4.75 -18.01 -6.38
C LYS A 295 -3.26 -18.08 -6.68
N HIS A 296 -2.64 -19.13 -6.17
CA HIS A 296 -1.27 -19.49 -6.42
C HIS A 296 -1.15 -21.02 -6.43
N TRP A 297 -0.06 -21.54 -6.97
CA TRP A 297 0.24 -22.97 -7.01
C TRP A 297 1.71 -23.21 -6.69
N HIS A 298 2.01 -24.39 -6.14
CA HIS A 298 3.37 -24.80 -5.85
C HIS A 298 4.19 -24.95 -7.13
N ILE A 299 5.44 -24.52 -7.06
CA ILE A 299 6.46 -24.74 -8.07
C ILE A 299 7.73 -25.28 -7.41
N SER A 300 8.60 -25.89 -8.20
CA SER A 300 9.95 -26.25 -7.77
C SER A 300 10.87 -25.03 -7.69
N PHE A 301 11.99 -25.18 -6.98
CA PHE A 301 13.05 -24.18 -7.00
C PHE A 301 13.60 -23.95 -8.43
N GLU A 302 13.68 -24.98 -9.26
CA GLU A 302 14.17 -24.85 -10.64
C GLU A 302 13.20 -24.05 -11.53
N GLU A 303 11.89 -24.20 -11.33
CA GLU A 303 10.90 -23.35 -11.99
C GLU A 303 10.98 -21.90 -11.51
N TYR A 304 11.16 -21.68 -10.21
CA TYR A 304 11.40 -20.35 -9.64
C TYR A 304 12.66 -19.71 -10.24
N LYS A 305 13.78 -20.45 -10.24
CA LYS A 305 15.04 -20.03 -10.86
C LYS A 305 14.86 -19.67 -12.33
N LYS A 306 14.18 -20.51 -13.12
CA LYS A 306 13.88 -20.23 -14.53
C LYS A 306 13.07 -18.95 -14.70
N SER A 307 12.14 -18.64 -13.81
CA SER A 307 11.35 -17.41 -13.86
C SER A 307 12.20 -16.15 -13.67
N LEU A 308 13.35 -16.25 -13.00
CA LEU A 308 14.26 -15.14 -12.74
C LEU A 308 15.22 -14.84 -13.91
N ALA A 309 15.33 -15.73 -14.89
CA ALA A 309 16.29 -15.61 -15.99
C ALA A 309 16.22 -14.26 -16.75
N PRO A 310 15.04 -13.68 -17.05
CA PRO A 310 14.96 -12.43 -17.81
C PRO A 310 15.50 -11.20 -17.08
N TYR A 311 15.56 -11.22 -15.74
CA TYR A 311 15.86 -10.05 -14.91
C TYR A 311 17.35 -9.75 -14.83
N THR A 312 18.05 -9.69 -15.96
CA THR A 312 19.49 -9.35 -16.01
C THR A 312 19.73 -7.88 -15.65
N LEU A 313 20.94 -7.54 -15.20
CA LEU A 313 21.34 -6.16 -14.91
C LEU A 313 21.06 -5.21 -16.09
N ASP A 314 21.39 -5.65 -17.32
CA ASP A 314 21.17 -4.85 -18.52
C ASP A 314 19.68 -4.56 -18.79
N TYR A 315 18.83 -5.58 -18.68
CA TYR A 315 17.39 -5.42 -18.89
C TYR A 315 16.79 -4.54 -17.79
N VAL A 316 17.08 -4.87 -16.54
CA VAL A 316 16.54 -4.18 -15.36
C VAL A 316 16.96 -2.72 -15.41
N ALA A 317 18.26 -2.42 -15.50
CA ALA A 317 18.76 -1.04 -15.52
C ALA A 317 18.16 -0.20 -16.66
N LYS A 318 18.07 -0.77 -17.87
CA LYS A 318 17.48 -0.08 -19.02
C LYS A 318 16.01 0.29 -18.79
N VAL A 319 15.26 -0.56 -18.11
CA VAL A 319 13.83 -0.34 -17.86
C VAL A 319 13.59 0.48 -16.58
N SER A 320 14.42 0.31 -15.56
CA SER A 320 14.18 0.89 -14.24
C SER A 320 14.83 2.25 -14.01
N LYS A 321 15.87 2.65 -14.75
CA LYS A 321 16.50 3.97 -14.56
C LYS A 321 15.47 5.11 -14.59
N GLY A 322 15.41 5.85 -13.48
CA GLY A 322 14.42 6.90 -13.23
C GLY A 322 14.98 8.31 -13.39
N ASP A 323 16.22 8.56 -12.94
CA ASP A 323 16.87 9.87 -13.07
C ASP A 323 17.32 10.10 -14.52
N PRO A 324 16.82 11.11 -15.26
CA PRO A 324 17.24 11.36 -16.63
C PRO A 324 18.71 11.79 -16.77
N ASP A 325 19.30 12.41 -15.74
CA ASP A 325 20.64 13.01 -15.78
C ASP A 325 21.75 12.01 -15.43
N GLU A 326 21.39 10.88 -14.83
CA GLU A 326 22.30 9.79 -14.52
C GLU A 326 22.62 8.93 -15.75
N SER A 327 23.88 8.56 -15.97
CA SER A 327 24.24 7.62 -17.06
C SER A 327 23.75 6.21 -16.74
N LEU A 328 23.52 5.40 -17.78
CA LEU A 328 23.12 4.00 -17.56
C LEU A 328 24.20 3.21 -16.80
N ASP A 329 25.48 3.48 -17.06
CA ASP A 329 26.59 2.81 -16.37
C ASP A 329 26.69 3.22 -14.90
N ALA A 330 26.44 4.50 -14.57
CA ALA A 330 26.38 4.96 -13.19
C ALA A 330 25.20 4.32 -12.44
N TYR A 331 24.02 4.21 -13.09
CA TYR A 331 22.87 3.52 -12.50
C TYR A 331 23.13 2.03 -12.29
N LYS A 332 23.82 1.36 -13.21
CA LYS A 332 24.19 -0.07 -13.08
C LYS A 332 25.23 -0.34 -11.99
N ALA A 333 26.07 0.64 -11.69
CA ALA A 333 27.13 0.50 -10.69
C ALA A 333 26.60 0.58 -9.25
N LYS A 334 25.43 1.21 -9.06
CA LYS A 334 24.70 1.27 -7.79
C LYS A 334 23.85 0.01 -7.60
#